data_AF-A0A7X9AZU4-F1
#
_entry.id   AF-A0A7X9AZU4-F1
#
_cell.length_a   1.000
_cell.length_b   1.000
_cell.length_c   1.000
_cell.angle_alpha   90.00
_cell.angle_beta   90.00
_cell.angle_gamma   90.00
#
_symmetry.space_group_name_H-M   'P 1'
#
loop_
_entity.id
_entity.type
_entity.pdbx_description
1 polymer ?
#
loop_
_entity_poly.entity_id
_entity_poly.type
_entity_poly.pdbx_seq_one_letter_code
_entity_poly.pdbx_strand_id
1 'polypeptide(L)'
;MRRYIFCFFILTLQISCAASSIRRVFAKNPVFTGETLEVNLHIDLTDLPGGMIITETLPEGVNFLQSCWKGKDFQPRKQDNELKWLFSAPGVKPATGILTYTLLIDETKPTRLRFYGTFEPSSSEVQTIAGEWQISANIPELDKPQFIPADGTVFEEELLINIHSTASLETEIYFCLGDRRYWQNWQFYDGPFYIRHSEQISAELWHEPSQSSSEAKAEYWRRCTCKLEWHQGWNLLGVPIILSTHEWEKIKAESLFFTYSGTMSAFWLFASQAAELSLTGLEPIQRGLPALAKNRWQLVTPLGLEVLHAPHGLFYEWQQHAFRRTRELMPGKAYYVRVAE
;
A
#
# COMPACT_ATOMS: atom_id res chain seq x y z
N MET A 1 -14.22 -38.08 0.11
CA MET A 1 -13.92 -37.33 1.35
C MET A 1 -12.61 -37.86 1.98
N ARG A 2 -11.47 -37.74 1.28
CA ARG A 2 -10.18 -38.34 1.70
C ARG A 2 -8.95 -37.73 1.00
N ARG A 3 -9.02 -36.45 0.61
CA ARG A 3 -7.92 -35.73 -0.08
C ARG A 3 -7.55 -34.36 0.53
N TYR A 4 -8.22 -33.93 1.60
CA TYR A 4 -7.98 -32.60 2.20
C TYR A 4 -7.29 -32.63 3.57
N ILE A 5 -6.94 -33.81 4.10
CA ILE A 5 -6.28 -33.92 5.42
C ILE A 5 -4.74 -33.91 5.27
N PHE A 6 -4.19 -34.15 4.08
CA PHE A 6 -2.73 -34.20 3.88
C PHE A 6 -2.08 -32.83 3.64
N CYS A 7 -2.84 -31.82 3.20
CA CYS A 7 -2.27 -30.48 2.98
C CYS A 7 -2.14 -29.65 4.26
N PHE A 8 -2.82 -30.04 5.36
CA PHE A 8 -2.69 -29.33 6.64
C PHE A 8 -1.52 -29.82 7.50
N PHE A 9 -0.96 -31.00 7.19
CA PHE A 9 0.20 -31.55 7.91
C PHE A 9 1.56 -31.10 7.35
N ILE A 10 1.58 -30.48 6.16
CA ILE A 10 2.82 -29.89 5.59
C ILE A 10 2.96 -28.40 6.01
N LEU A 11 1.91 -27.75 6.50
CA LEU A 11 1.94 -26.34 6.89
C LEU A 11 2.11 -26.06 8.39
N THR A 12 2.20 -27.10 9.25
CA THR A 12 2.30 -26.92 10.71
C THR A 12 3.46 -27.65 11.37
N LEU A 13 4.44 -28.13 10.59
CA LEU A 13 5.70 -28.64 11.11
C LEU A 13 6.89 -27.73 10.72
N GLN A 14 6.75 -26.41 10.91
CA GLN A 14 7.92 -25.60 11.26
C GLN A 14 8.21 -25.81 12.75
N ILE A 15 8.60 -27.03 13.10
CA ILE A 15 9.45 -27.22 14.27
C ILE A 15 10.76 -26.55 13.87
N SER A 16 10.90 -25.29 14.26
CA SER A 16 12.17 -24.59 14.22
C SER A 16 13.08 -25.29 15.22
N CYS A 17 13.73 -26.38 14.78
CA CYS A 17 15.09 -26.61 15.24
C CYS A 17 15.85 -25.39 14.76
N ALA A 18 16.10 -24.46 15.68
CA ALA A 18 16.90 -23.29 15.38
C ALA A 18 18.26 -23.80 14.91
N ALA A 19 18.49 -23.76 13.60
CA ALA A 19 19.77 -24.05 13.00
C ALA A 19 20.57 -22.75 13.02
N SER A 20 21.88 -22.84 13.24
CA SER A 20 22.78 -21.70 13.06
C SER A 20 22.50 -21.05 11.71
N SER A 21 22.31 -19.73 11.69
CA SER A 21 21.95 -18.98 10.50
C SER A 21 22.71 -17.67 10.43
N ILE A 22 22.95 -17.22 9.20
CA ILE A 22 23.53 -15.90 8.94
C ILE A 22 22.59 -15.15 8.00
N ARG A 23 22.21 -13.94 8.38
CA ARG A 23 21.33 -13.06 7.59
C ARG A 23 22.04 -11.76 7.23
N ARG A 24 22.05 -11.42 5.93
CA ARG A 24 22.57 -10.15 5.39
C ARG A 24 21.51 -9.05 5.42
N VAL A 25 21.95 -7.86 5.83
CA VAL A 25 21.20 -6.60 5.79
C VAL A 25 22.11 -5.49 5.28
N PHE A 26 21.63 -4.71 4.32
CA PHE A 26 22.29 -3.53 3.78
C PHE A 26 21.84 -2.28 4.56
N ALA A 27 22.77 -1.37 4.86
CA ALA A 27 22.43 -0.12 5.54
C ALA A 27 21.61 0.84 4.67
N LYS A 28 21.71 0.71 3.34
CA LYS A 28 20.96 1.51 2.37
C LYS A 28 20.81 0.79 1.03
N ASN A 29 19.73 1.13 0.32
CA ASN A 29 19.44 0.73 -1.05
C ASN A 29 18.43 1.76 -1.62
N PRO A 30 18.73 2.48 -2.71
CA PRO A 30 19.86 2.34 -3.63
C PRO A 30 21.20 2.88 -3.09
N VAL A 31 22.27 2.62 -3.85
CA VAL A 31 23.62 3.17 -3.66
C VAL A 31 24.09 3.87 -4.93
N PHE A 32 25.02 4.82 -4.80
CA PHE A 32 25.59 5.57 -5.92
C PHE A 32 27.11 5.44 -5.97
N THR A 33 27.68 5.74 -7.14
CA THR A 33 29.12 5.73 -7.41
C THR A 33 29.86 6.60 -6.39
N GLY A 34 30.96 6.09 -5.85
CA GLY A 34 31.80 6.77 -4.85
C GLY A 34 31.24 6.72 -3.43
N GLU A 35 30.02 6.21 -3.23
CA GLU A 35 29.48 6.04 -1.90
C GLU A 35 29.98 4.75 -1.23
N THR A 36 29.98 4.78 0.10
CA THR A 36 30.19 3.58 0.90
C THR A 36 28.87 2.88 1.25
N LEU A 37 28.86 1.56 1.16
CA LEU A 37 27.78 0.69 1.63
C LEU A 37 28.26 -0.08 2.87
N GLU A 38 27.54 0.05 3.98
CA GLU A 38 27.70 -0.85 5.11
C GLU A 38 26.81 -2.09 4.94
N VAL A 39 27.39 -3.26 5.16
CA VAL A 39 26.72 -4.55 5.14
C VAL A 39 26.87 -5.22 6.49
N ASN A 40 25.74 -5.66 7.04
CA ASN A 40 25.66 -6.31 8.34
C ASN A 40 25.27 -7.79 8.16
N LEU A 41 26.14 -8.68 8.62
CA LEU A 41 25.86 -10.11 8.74
C LEU A 41 25.45 -10.40 10.17
N HIS A 42 24.17 -10.63 10.38
CA HIS A 42 23.60 -11.09 11.64
C HIS A 42 23.84 -12.59 11.76
N ILE A 43 24.73 -12.97 12.66
CA ILE A 43 25.13 -14.35 12.91
C ILE A 43 24.38 -14.82 14.15
N ASP A 44 23.49 -15.79 13.97
CA ASP A 44 22.75 -16.44 15.04
C ASP A 44 23.18 -17.90 15.11
N LEU A 45 23.99 -18.26 16.12
CA LEU A 45 24.47 -19.62 16.31
C LEU A 45 23.68 -20.31 17.41
N THR A 46 23.21 -21.53 17.14
CA THR A 46 22.51 -22.34 18.16
C THR A 46 23.45 -23.24 18.93
N ASP A 47 24.42 -23.82 18.24
CA ASP A 47 25.60 -24.45 18.85
C ASP A 47 26.85 -23.66 18.47
N LEU A 48 27.83 -23.58 19.38
CA LEU A 48 29.10 -22.90 19.13
C LEU A 48 30.09 -23.87 18.47
N PRO A 49 30.31 -23.79 17.14
CA PRO A 49 31.23 -24.70 16.48
C PRO A 49 32.68 -24.43 16.90
N GLY A 50 33.54 -25.44 16.76
CA GLY A 50 34.98 -25.32 17.04
C GLY A 50 35.68 -24.32 16.11
N GLY A 51 35.15 -24.14 14.90
CA GLY A 51 35.49 -23.05 14.00
C GLY A 51 34.37 -22.77 13.01
N MET A 52 34.43 -21.62 12.34
CA MET A 52 33.48 -21.27 11.27
C MET A 52 34.18 -20.40 10.23
N ILE A 53 33.89 -20.62 8.95
CA ILE A 53 34.31 -19.74 7.86
C ILE A 53 33.08 -19.06 7.29
N ILE A 54 33.16 -17.75 7.06
CA ILE A 54 32.16 -16.99 6.29
C ILE A 54 32.82 -16.54 5.01
N THR A 55 32.17 -16.79 3.88
CA THR A 55 32.60 -16.34 2.56
C THR A 55 31.54 -15.43 1.97
N GLU A 56 31.94 -14.24 1.53
CA GLU A 56 31.12 -13.32 0.72
C GLU A 56 31.78 -13.16 -0.65
N THR A 57 31.01 -13.33 -1.71
CA THR A 57 31.40 -13.08 -3.10
C THR A 57 30.82 -11.74 -3.53
N LEU A 58 31.70 -10.78 -3.76
CA LEU A 58 31.33 -9.44 -4.20
C LEU A 58 31.06 -9.42 -5.72
N PRO A 59 30.05 -8.66 -6.17
CA PRO A 59 29.88 -8.38 -7.59
C PRO A 59 30.98 -7.44 -8.10
N GLU A 60 31.16 -7.40 -9.42
CA GLU A 60 32.04 -6.40 -10.06
C GLU A 60 31.59 -4.96 -9.73
N GLY A 61 32.53 -4.02 -9.73
CA GLY A 61 32.26 -2.63 -9.38
C GLY A 61 32.08 -2.36 -7.89
N VAL A 62 32.45 -3.32 -7.03
CA VAL A 62 32.38 -3.18 -5.57
C VAL A 62 33.71 -3.53 -4.93
N ASN A 63 34.22 -2.63 -4.09
CA ASN A 63 35.52 -2.78 -3.44
C ASN A 63 35.40 -2.84 -1.93
N PHE A 64 36.00 -3.85 -1.29
CA PHE A 64 36.04 -3.92 0.16
C PHE A 64 37.01 -2.90 0.76
N LEU A 65 36.52 -2.16 1.77
CA LEU A 65 37.32 -1.21 2.55
C LEU A 65 37.78 -1.82 3.87
N GLN A 66 36.85 -2.19 4.75
CA GLN A 66 37.14 -2.64 6.12
C GLN A 66 36.02 -3.51 6.67
N SER A 67 36.30 -4.26 7.74
CA SER A 67 35.28 -4.95 8.53
C SER A 67 35.63 -5.04 10.01
N CYS A 68 34.58 -5.12 10.82
CA CYS A 68 34.69 -5.29 12.26
C CYS A 68 33.74 -6.39 12.77
N TRP A 69 34.18 -7.10 13.79
CA TRP A 69 33.40 -8.09 14.53
C TRP A 69 33.16 -7.58 15.94
N LYS A 70 31.89 -7.37 16.31
CA LYS A 70 31.52 -6.82 17.63
C LYS A 70 32.28 -5.52 17.96
N GLY A 71 32.42 -4.65 16.97
CA GLY A 71 33.10 -3.36 17.09
C GLY A 71 34.63 -3.43 17.16
N LYS A 72 35.24 -4.59 16.93
CA LYS A 72 36.71 -4.75 16.86
C LYS A 72 37.15 -5.07 15.45
N ASP A 73 38.28 -4.51 15.01
CA ASP A 73 38.84 -4.77 13.70
C ASP A 73 39.00 -6.28 13.46
N PHE A 74 38.40 -6.76 12.37
CA PHE A 74 38.43 -8.16 12.02
C PHE A 74 38.34 -8.30 10.50
N GLN A 75 39.50 -8.39 9.86
CA GLN A 75 39.64 -8.32 8.41
C GLN A 75 39.55 -9.70 7.75
N PRO A 76 38.94 -9.82 6.56
CA PRO A 76 38.91 -11.06 5.82
C PRO A 76 40.25 -11.31 5.13
N ARG A 77 40.50 -12.57 4.77
CA ARG A 77 41.38 -12.88 3.66
C ARG A 77 40.66 -12.54 2.36
N LYS A 78 41.22 -11.63 1.58
CA LYS A 78 40.74 -11.29 0.23
C LYS A 78 41.37 -12.24 -0.79
N GLN A 79 40.55 -12.81 -1.66
CA GLN A 79 41.00 -13.58 -2.81
C GLN A 79 40.06 -13.27 -3.98
N ASP A 80 40.56 -12.61 -5.02
CA ASP A 80 39.76 -12.09 -6.12
C ASP A 80 38.59 -11.24 -5.61
N ASN A 81 37.34 -11.62 -5.90
CA ASN A 81 36.14 -10.98 -5.42
C ASN A 81 35.56 -11.63 -4.15
N GLU A 82 36.26 -12.56 -3.52
CA GLU A 82 35.82 -13.23 -2.29
C GLU A 82 36.46 -12.62 -1.03
N LEU A 83 35.63 -12.46 0.00
CA LEU A 83 36.01 -12.11 1.36
C LEU A 83 35.81 -13.32 2.26
N LYS A 84 36.88 -13.82 2.88
CA LYS A 84 36.83 -14.99 3.77
C LYS A 84 37.21 -14.63 5.20
N TRP A 85 36.27 -14.72 6.12
CA TRP A 85 36.50 -14.53 7.56
C TRP A 85 36.57 -15.88 8.27
N LEU A 86 37.64 -16.11 9.02
CA LEU A 86 37.87 -17.34 9.78
C LEU A 86 37.67 -17.07 11.28
N PHE A 87 36.67 -17.72 11.86
CA PHE A 87 36.38 -17.75 13.29
C PHE A 87 36.92 -19.04 13.89
N SER A 88 38.19 -19.05 14.29
CA SER A 88 38.81 -20.23 14.94
C SER A 88 39.90 -19.88 15.97
N ALA A 89 40.40 -18.64 15.95
CA ALA A 89 41.50 -18.22 16.80
C ALA A 89 41.05 -17.79 18.21
N PRO A 90 41.92 -17.87 19.23
CA PRO A 90 41.69 -17.24 20.53
C PRO A 90 41.37 -15.74 20.36
N GLY A 91 40.25 -15.27 20.89
CA GLY A 91 39.76 -13.90 20.72
C GLY A 91 38.80 -13.69 19.54
N VAL A 92 38.73 -14.62 18.59
CA VAL A 92 37.79 -14.62 17.46
C VAL A 92 37.17 -16.02 17.30
N LYS A 93 36.51 -16.48 18.37
CA LYS A 93 35.73 -17.72 18.33
C LYS A 93 34.35 -17.48 17.71
N PRO A 94 33.75 -18.49 17.06
CA PRO A 94 32.36 -18.42 16.63
C PRO A 94 31.46 -18.04 17.80
N ALA A 95 30.61 -17.04 17.61
CA ALA A 95 29.61 -16.61 18.58
C ALA A 95 28.50 -15.83 17.87
N THR A 96 27.31 -15.75 18.47
CA THR A 96 26.24 -14.86 17.99
C THR A 96 26.70 -13.40 18.05
N GLY A 97 26.36 -12.62 17.02
CA GLY A 97 26.73 -11.21 16.91
C GLY A 97 26.60 -10.68 15.49
N ILE A 98 27.13 -9.47 15.27
CA ILE A 98 27.10 -8.80 13.97
C ILE A 98 28.53 -8.63 13.47
N LEU A 99 28.78 -9.16 12.28
CA LEU A 99 29.95 -8.87 11.46
C LEU A 99 29.55 -7.76 10.49
N THR A 100 30.18 -6.60 10.63
CA THR A 100 29.92 -5.43 9.79
C THR A 100 31.08 -5.25 8.84
N TYR A 101 30.79 -5.04 7.57
CA TYR A 101 31.81 -4.70 6.58
C TYR A 101 31.37 -3.56 5.67
N THR A 102 32.33 -2.74 5.27
CA THR A 102 32.11 -1.56 4.44
C THR A 102 32.68 -1.78 3.06
N LEU A 103 31.88 -1.47 2.06
CA LEU A 103 32.21 -1.54 0.65
C LEU A 103 32.20 -0.14 0.03
N LEU A 104 33.04 0.09 -0.97
CA LEU A 104 33.00 1.24 -1.87
C LEU A 104 32.32 0.81 -3.17
N ILE A 105 31.38 1.61 -3.65
CA ILE A 105 30.71 1.38 -4.93
C ILE A 105 31.45 2.15 -6.01
N ASP A 106 32.14 1.42 -6.90
CA ASP A 106 32.87 1.99 -8.04
C ASP A 106 32.18 1.72 -9.38
N GLU A 107 31.05 1.00 -9.36
CA GLU A 107 30.17 0.89 -10.52
C GLU A 107 29.67 2.28 -10.91
N THR A 108 29.71 2.59 -12.21
CA THR A 108 29.32 3.88 -12.78
C THR A 108 28.04 3.80 -13.59
N LYS A 109 27.65 2.58 -14.00
CA LYS A 109 26.44 2.33 -14.76
C LYS A 109 25.26 2.00 -13.85
N PRO A 110 24.02 2.34 -14.25
CA PRO A 110 22.83 1.82 -13.62
C PRO A 110 22.82 0.28 -13.68
N THR A 111 22.84 -0.39 -12.54
CA THR A 111 22.83 -1.86 -12.48
C THR A 111 22.29 -2.41 -11.16
N ARG A 112 22.05 -3.72 -11.13
CA ARG A 112 21.70 -4.46 -9.92
C ARG A 112 22.88 -5.32 -9.49
N LEU A 113 23.47 -4.97 -8.35
CA LEU A 113 24.61 -5.69 -7.79
C LEU A 113 24.10 -6.87 -6.96
N ARG A 114 24.57 -8.07 -7.27
CA ARG A 114 24.14 -9.32 -6.61
C ARG A 114 25.24 -9.85 -5.69
N PHE A 115 24.85 -10.15 -4.45
CA PHE A 115 25.73 -10.64 -3.40
C PHE A 115 25.40 -12.09 -3.09
N TYR A 116 26.42 -12.94 -3.11
CA TYR A 116 26.32 -14.33 -2.73
C TYR A 116 27.26 -14.59 -1.58
N GLY A 117 26.83 -15.38 -0.61
CA GLY A 117 27.70 -15.73 0.50
C GLY A 117 27.29 -17.04 1.13
N THR A 118 28.26 -17.68 1.75
CA THR A 118 28.11 -18.95 2.44
C THR A 118 28.80 -18.93 3.79
N PHE A 119 28.42 -19.84 4.67
CA PHE A 119 29.15 -20.10 5.89
C PHE A 119 29.29 -21.60 6.13
N GLU A 120 30.40 -21.98 6.74
CA GLU A 120 30.80 -23.36 6.97
C GLU A 120 31.24 -23.52 8.43
N PRO A 121 30.36 -24.03 9.32
CA PRO A 121 30.75 -24.47 10.65
C PRO A 121 31.63 -25.73 10.57
N SER A 122 32.63 -25.86 11.44
CA SER A 122 33.63 -26.96 11.43
C SER A 122 33.08 -28.38 11.53
N SER A 123 31.78 -28.54 11.75
CA SER A 123 31.09 -29.82 11.97
C SER A 123 29.75 -29.89 11.22
N SER A 124 29.56 -29.07 10.18
CA SER A 124 28.29 -28.99 9.44
C SER A 124 28.53 -28.73 7.96
N GLU A 125 27.50 -28.98 7.15
CA GLU A 125 27.52 -28.66 5.73
C GLU A 125 27.59 -27.14 5.50
N VAL A 126 28.10 -26.75 4.32
CA VAL A 126 28.10 -25.37 3.86
C VAL A 126 26.66 -24.88 3.72
N GLN A 127 26.36 -23.73 4.28
CA GLN A 127 25.04 -23.09 4.26
C GLN A 127 25.12 -21.74 3.57
N THR A 128 24.02 -21.32 2.94
CA THR A 128 23.93 -20.02 2.26
C THR A 128 23.56 -18.92 3.26
N ILE A 129 24.16 -17.75 3.12
CA ILE A 129 23.75 -16.54 3.85
C ILE A 129 22.37 -16.11 3.34
N ALA A 130 21.40 -16.00 4.24
CA ALA A 130 20.04 -15.58 3.93
C ALA A 130 19.90 -14.05 3.94
N GLY A 131 18.70 -13.54 3.61
CA GLY A 131 18.40 -12.11 3.69
C GLY A 131 18.57 -11.39 2.36
N GLU A 132 19.04 -10.15 2.43
CA GLU A 132 19.16 -9.31 1.23
C GLU A 132 20.33 -9.77 0.36
N TRP A 133 20.10 -9.91 -0.94
CA TRP A 133 21.08 -10.43 -1.91
C TRP A 133 21.28 -9.51 -3.11
N GLN A 134 20.54 -8.40 -3.18
CA GLN A 134 20.62 -7.46 -4.29
C GLN A 134 20.46 -6.02 -3.82
N ILE A 135 21.24 -5.11 -4.40
CA ILE A 135 21.03 -3.65 -4.29
C ILE A 135 20.98 -3.02 -5.68
N SER A 136 20.32 -1.87 -5.75
CA SER A 136 20.31 -1.01 -6.93
C SER A 136 21.48 -0.02 -6.87
N ALA A 137 22.34 -0.01 -7.89
CA ALA A 137 23.48 0.90 -7.99
C ALA A 137 23.30 1.88 -9.16
N ASN A 138 23.42 3.18 -8.88
CA ASN A 138 23.28 4.28 -9.86
C ASN A 138 21.98 4.24 -10.67
N ILE A 139 20.94 3.59 -10.15
CA ILE A 139 19.64 3.60 -10.79
C ILE A 139 19.04 5.00 -10.59
N PRO A 140 18.75 5.76 -11.66
CA PRO A 140 18.23 7.13 -11.52
C PRO A 140 16.94 7.17 -10.72
N GLU A 141 16.68 8.25 -10.00
CA GLU A 141 15.33 8.45 -9.47
C GLU A 141 14.39 8.76 -10.65
N LEU A 142 13.22 8.12 -10.67
CA LEU A 142 12.20 8.41 -11.67
C LEU A 142 11.42 9.66 -11.26
N ASP A 143 11.20 10.55 -12.23
CA ASP A 143 10.37 11.73 -12.02
C ASP A 143 8.97 11.35 -11.55
N LYS A 144 8.37 12.23 -10.75
CA LYS A 144 7.00 12.05 -10.29
C LYS A 144 6.02 12.41 -11.42
N PRO A 145 5.03 11.56 -11.74
CA PRO A 145 4.00 11.91 -12.72
C PRO A 145 3.26 13.19 -12.34
N GLN A 146 2.82 13.94 -13.33
CA GLN A 146 2.05 15.17 -13.16
C GLN A 146 0.67 15.01 -13.77
N PHE A 147 -0.35 15.48 -13.05
CA PHE A 147 -1.72 15.46 -13.53
C PHE A 147 -2.11 16.79 -14.17
N ILE A 148 -2.84 16.71 -15.28
CA ILE A 148 -3.45 17.84 -15.97
C ILE A 148 -4.92 17.48 -16.24
N PRO A 149 -5.90 18.27 -15.75
CA PRO A 149 -5.78 19.45 -14.89
C PRO A 149 -5.19 19.17 -13.50
N ALA A 150 -4.76 20.23 -12.81
CA ALA A 150 -4.10 20.13 -11.51
C ALA A 150 -5.02 19.55 -10.42
N ASP A 151 -4.41 19.02 -9.37
CA ASP A 151 -5.10 18.54 -8.16
C ASP A 151 -6.09 19.58 -7.60
N GLY A 152 -7.23 19.11 -7.09
CA GLY A 152 -8.31 19.94 -6.56
C GLY A 152 -9.22 20.57 -7.60
N THR A 153 -9.05 20.25 -8.90
CA THR A 153 -9.92 20.79 -9.96
C THR A 153 -11.38 20.38 -9.73
N VAL A 154 -12.28 21.37 -9.81
CA VAL A 154 -13.72 21.18 -9.73
C VAL A 154 -14.33 21.20 -11.13
N PHE A 155 -15.23 20.26 -11.43
CA PHE A 155 -15.89 20.13 -12.74
C PHE A 155 -17.39 19.83 -12.58
N GLU A 156 -18.20 19.93 -13.64
CA GLU A 156 -19.66 19.78 -13.54
C GLU A 156 -20.20 18.50 -14.21
N GLU A 157 -19.75 18.19 -15.42
CA GLU A 157 -20.22 17.03 -16.19
C GLU A 157 -19.13 15.98 -16.34
N GLU A 158 -18.07 16.30 -17.08
CA GLU A 158 -16.92 15.44 -17.28
C GLU A 158 -15.61 16.22 -17.21
N LEU A 159 -14.53 15.53 -16.83
CA LEU A 159 -13.18 16.06 -16.78
C LEU A 159 -12.25 15.13 -17.55
N LEU A 160 -11.58 15.67 -18.57
CA LEU A 160 -10.49 14.97 -19.27
C LEU A 160 -9.22 15.09 -18.43
N ILE A 161 -8.64 13.96 -18.04
CA ILE A 161 -7.40 13.88 -17.28
C ILE A 161 -6.29 13.34 -18.17
N ASN A 162 -5.15 14.00 -18.12
CA ASN A 162 -3.91 13.58 -18.74
C ASN A 162 -2.84 13.43 -17.64
N ILE A 163 -2.08 12.34 -17.71
CA ILE A 163 -0.93 12.07 -16.86
C ILE A 163 0.33 12.27 -17.71
N HIS A 164 1.15 13.25 -17.33
CA HIS A 164 2.37 13.60 -18.04
C HIS A 164 3.61 13.21 -17.23
N SER A 165 4.67 12.85 -17.93
CA SER A 165 5.99 12.58 -17.38
C SER A 165 7.07 13.11 -18.30
N THR A 166 8.16 13.61 -17.70
CA THR A 166 9.39 14.01 -18.40
C THR A 166 10.39 12.87 -18.55
N ALA A 167 10.08 11.69 -18.02
CA ALA A 167 10.97 10.53 -18.05
C ALA A 167 11.14 9.96 -19.46
N SER A 168 12.21 9.16 -19.65
CA SER A 168 12.59 8.58 -20.95
C SER A 168 11.52 7.63 -21.52
N LEU A 169 11.66 7.33 -22.82
CA LEU A 169 10.75 6.47 -23.61
C LEU A 169 10.56 5.04 -23.08
N GLU A 170 11.39 4.59 -22.15
CA GLU A 170 11.35 3.25 -21.57
C GLU A 170 10.63 3.20 -20.22
N THR A 171 9.98 4.29 -19.82
CA THR A 171 9.19 4.37 -18.59
C THR A 171 7.71 4.22 -18.89
N GLU A 172 7.05 3.37 -18.10
CA GLU A 172 5.62 3.10 -18.19
C GLU A 172 4.90 3.87 -17.09
N ILE A 173 3.76 4.47 -17.40
CA ILE A 173 2.92 5.13 -16.40
C ILE A 173 1.84 4.15 -15.97
N TYR A 174 1.74 3.88 -14.67
CA TYR A 174 0.64 3.14 -14.08
C TYR A 174 -0.16 4.08 -13.19
N PHE A 175 -1.49 3.92 -13.19
CA PHE A 175 -2.38 4.68 -12.33
C PHE A 175 -3.47 3.82 -11.73
N CYS A 176 -4.06 4.28 -10.63
CA CYS A 176 -5.22 3.66 -10.03
C CYS A 176 -6.25 4.71 -9.62
N LEU A 177 -7.52 4.32 -9.68
CA LEU A 177 -8.65 5.06 -9.13
C LEU A 177 -9.00 4.45 -7.76
N GLY A 178 -9.06 5.26 -6.71
CA GLY A 178 -9.41 4.80 -5.36
C GLY A 178 -8.23 4.18 -4.57
N ASP A 179 -8.43 2.97 -4.01
CA ASP A 179 -7.49 2.40 -3.02
C ASP A 179 -6.28 1.73 -3.68
N ARG A 180 -5.15 2.44 -3.65
CA ARG A 180 -3.84 2.01 -4.18
C ARG A 180 -3.26 0.74 -3.55
N ARG A 181 -3.71 0.34 -2.36
CA ARG A 181 -3.13 -0.81 -1.63
C ARG A 181 -3.37 -2.14 -2.34
N TYR A 182 -4.36 -2.17 -3.24
CA TYR A 182 -4.67 -3.34 -4.04
C TYR A 182 -4.07 -3.19 -5.43
N TRP A 183 -3.05 -4.02 -5.73
CA TRP A 183 -2.35 -4.02 -7.01
C TRP A 183 -3.28 -4.20 -8.22
N GLN A 184 -4.43 -4.85 -8.03
CA GLN A 184 -5.45 -5.10 -9.06
C GLN A 184 -6.14 -3.81 -9.54
N ASN A 185 -6.06 -2.74 -8.75
CA ASN A 185 -6.62 -1.43 -9.09
C ASN A 185 -5.68 -0.60 -9.97
N TRP A 186 -4.42 -1.03 -10.12
CA TRP A 186 -3.45 -0.36 -10.97
C TRP A 186 -3.60 -0.82 -12.41
N GLN A 187 -3.59 0.14 -13.32
CA GLN A 187 -3.73 -0.06 -14.75
C GLN A 187 -2.70 0.76 -15.52
N PHE A 188 -2.31 0.25 -16.68
CA PHE A 188 -1.41 0.93 -17.59
C PHE A 188 -2.10 2.16 -18.19
N TYR A 189 -1.36 3.27 -18.28
CA TYR A 189 -1.84 4.51 -18.87
C TYR A 189 -1.56 4.53 -20.38
N ASP A 190 -2.62 4.44 -21.19
CA ASP A 190 -2.56 4.44 -22.66
C ASP A 190 -2.90 5.81 -23.29
N GLY A 191 -3.25 6.80 -22.47
CA GLY A 191 -3.56 8.15 -22.90
C GLY A 191 -4.60 8.84 -22.03
N PRO A 192 -4.99 10.08 -22.38
CA PRO A 192 -5.96 10.84 -21.61
C PRO A 192 -7.30 10.12 -21.47
N PHE A 193 -7.93 10.20 -20.30
CA PHE A 193 -9.20 9.54 -19.99
C PHE A 193 -10.18 10.50 -19.28
N TYR A 194 -11.47 10.19 -19.38
CA TYR A 194 -12.52 11.01 -18.75
C TYR A 194 -12.95 10.44 -17.39
N ILE A 195 -13.23 11.33 -16.45
CA ILE A 195 -14.01 11.03 -15.24
C ILE A 195 -15.34 11.78 -15.27
N ARG A 196 -16.36 11.22 -14.62
CA ARG A 196 -17.72 11.78 -14.51
C ARG A 196 -18.23 11.89 -13.08
N HIS A 197 -17.39 11.54 -12.12
CA HIS A 197 -17.65 11.54 -10.69
C HIS A 197 -16.45 12.10 -9.95
N SER A 198 -16.63 12.54 -8.70
CA SER A 198 -15.49 12.87 -7.84
C SER A 198 -14.59 11.66 -7.64
N GLU A 199 -13.30 11.81 -7.96
CA GLU A 199 -12.34 10.71 -7.99
C GLU A 199 -11.04 11.07 -7.28
N GLN A 200 -10.42 10.05 -6.68
CA GLN A 200 -9.04 10.11 -6.21
C GLN A 200 -8.19 9.25 -7.13
N ILE A 201 -7.12 9.83 -7.66
CA ILE A 201 -6.25 9.20 -8.63
C ILE A 201 -4.85 9.17 -8.08
N SER A 202 -4.21 8.00 -8.16
CA SER A 202 -2.79 7.86 -7.86
C SER A 202 -2.05 7.37 -9.09
N ALA A 203 -0.82 7.82 -9.30
CA ALA A 203 0.00 7.41 -10.45
C ALA A 203 1.49 7.29 -10.09
N GLU A 204 2.17 6.38 -10.74
CA GLU A 204 3.60 6.10 -10.60
C GLU A 204 4.22 5.83 -11.97
N LEU A 205 5.49 6.22 -12.15
CA LEU A 205 6.31 5.71 -13.24
C LEU A 205 6.94 4.40 -12.83
N TRP A 206 6.99 3.47 -13.76
CA TRP A 206 7.61 2.17 -13.60
C TRP A 206 8.65 2.00 -14.69
N HIS A 207 9.85 1.58 -14.31
CA HIS A 207 10.92 1.24 -15.23
C HIS A 207 11.54 -0.07 -14.77
N GLU A 208 11.51 -1.10 -15.61
CA GLU A 208 11.91 -2.45 -15.21
C GLU A 208 11.11 -2.99 -13.99
N PRO A 209 11.21 -4.29 -13.65
CA PRO A 209 10.43 -4.87 -12.55
C PRO A 209 10.76 -4.37 -11.12
N SER A 210 11.61 -3.36 -10.93
CA SER A 210 12.07 -2.96 -9.58
C SER A 210 12.30 -1.47 -9.37
N GLN A 211 11.95 -0.60 -10.31
CA GLN A 211 12.11 0.84 -10.15
C GLN A 211 10.76 1.49 -10.37
N SER A 212 10.32 2.21 -9.36
CA SER A 212 9.13 3.04 -9.43
C SER A 212 9.45 4.45 -8.96
N SER A 213 8.75 5.44 -9.51
CA SER A 213 8.81 6.81 -9.00
C SER A 213 8.17 6.92 -7.63
N SER A 214 8.34 8.08 -7.01
CA SER A 214 7.41 8.49 -5.96
C SER A 214 5.98 8.61 -6.51
N GLU A 215 5.02 8.33 -5.63
CA GLU A 215 3.60 8.37 -5.96
C GLU A 215 3.09 9.81 -6.16
N ALA A 216 2.41 10.03 -7.29
CA ALA A 216 1.57 11.20 -7.54
C ALA A 216 0.13 10.97 -7.12
N LYS A 217 -0.51 11.99 -6.55
CA LYS A 217 -1.91 11.98 -6.13
C LYS A 217 -2.64 13.21 -6.62
N ALA A 218 -3.89 13.02 -7.02
CA ALA A 218 -4.83 14.09 -7.30
C ALA A 218 -6.24 13.70 -6.82
N GLU A 219 -6.98 14.69 -6.35
CA GLU A 219 -8.39 14.63 -6.00
C GLU A 219 -9.18 15.58 -6.89
N TYR A 220 -10.17 15.05 -7.59
CA TYR A 220 -11.05 15.80 -8.47
C TYR A 220 -12.46 15.80 -7.92
N TRP A 221 -13.11 16.96 -7.98
CA TRP A 221 -14.40 17.16 -7.34
C TRP A 221 -15.46 17.51 -8.36
N ARG A 222 -16.47 16.67 -8.50
CA ARG A 222 -17.64 17.01 -9.29
C ARG A 222 -18.56 17.90 -8.50
N ARG A 223 -18.93 19.06 -9.04
CA ARG A 223 -20.01 19.90 -8.54
C ARG A 223 -21.34 19.37 -9.05
N CYS A 224 -22.31 19.23 -8.16
CA CYS A 224 -23.64 18.78 -8.50
C CYS A 224 -24.69 19.53 -7.68
N THR A 225 -25.91 19.52 -8.22
CA THR A 225 -27.09 20.09 -7.56
C THR A 225 -27.97 18.94 -7.08
N CYS A 226 -28.40 18.99 -5.84
CA CYS A 226 -29.40 18.07 -5.30
C CYS A 226 -30.64 18.85 -4.86
N LYS A 227 -31.81 18.28 -5.14
CA LYS A 227 -33.06 18.75 -4.57
C LYS A 227 -33.32 18.02 -3.27
N LEU A 228 -33.54 18.76 -2.21
CA LEU A 228 -33.88 18.26 -0.90
C LEU A 228 -35.39 18.47 -0.70
N GLU A 229 -36.15 17.38 -0.63
CA GLU A 229 -37.60 17.42 -0.39
C GLU A 229 -37.88 16.87 1.01
N TRP A 230 -38.84 17.47 1.72
CA TRP A 230 -39.26 16.96 3.02
C TRP A 230 -40.75 17.18 3.26
N HIS A 231 -41.30 16.35 4.14
CA HIS A 231 -42.68 16.43 4.60
C HIS A 231 -42.78 17.06 5.99
N GLN A 232 -43.99 17.44 6.39
CA GLN A 232 -44.27 17.81 7.78
C GLN A 232 -43.95 16.63 8.72
N GLY A 233 -43.18 16.86 9.78
CA GLY A 233 -42.73 15.84 10.72
C GLY A 233 -41.23 15.55 10.62
N TRP A 234 -40.83 14.35 11.05
CA TRP A 234 -39.42 13.90 11.01
C TRP A 234 -39.07 13.33 9.63
N ASN A 235 -37.96 13.81 9.07
CA ASN A 235 -37.38 13.41 7.79
C ASN A 235 -35.95 12.95 8.01
N LEU A 236 -35.55 11.88 7.33
CA LEU A 236 -34.17 11.44 7.29
C LEU A 236 -33.51 12.02 6.05
N LEU A 237 -32.55 12.92 6.24
CA LEU A 237 -31.79 13.50 5.16
C LEU A 237 -30.40 12.88 5.09
N GLY A 238 -30.14 12.20 3.98
CA GLY A 238 -28.83 11.68 3.62
C GLY A 238 -28.25 12.49 2.47
N VAL A 239 -27.91 13.77 2.70
CA VAL A 239 -27.41 14.60 1.60
C VAL A 239 -26.03 14.08 1.16
N PRO A 240 -25.86 13.55 -0.06
CA PRO A 240 -24.59 12.97 -0.52
C PRO A 240 -23.77 14.03 -1.26
N ILE A 241 -23.72 15.24 -0.73
CA ILE A 241 -22.85 16.31 -1.26
C ILE A 241 -22.19 17.07 -0.12
N ILE A 242 -20.94 17.44 -0.32
CA ILE A 242 -20.17 18.32 0.55
C ILE A 242 -20.63 19.74 0.26
N LEU A 243 -21.32 20.32 1.22
CA LEU A 243 -21.89 21.66 1.12
C LEU A 243 -20.89 22.73 1.56
N SER A 244 -20.93 23.87 0.89
CA SER A 244 -20.24 25.09 1.35
C SER A 244 -20.94 25.68 2.58
N THR A 245 -20.28 26.61 3.28
CA THR A 245 -20.89 27.34 4.41
C THR A 245 -22.20 28.03 4.01
N HIS A 246 -22.24 28.65 2.83
CA HIS A 246 -23.42 29.35 2.33
C HIS A 246 -24.61 28.40 2.10
N GLU A 247 -24.36 27.21 1.57
CA GLU A 247 -25.42 26.21 1.36
C GLU A 247 -25.94 25.64 2.68
N TRP A 248 -25.07 25.48 3.68
CA TRP A 248 -25.51 25.15 5.03
C TRP A 248 -26.40 26.22 5.67
N GLU A 249 -26.16 27.50 5.37
CA GLU A 249 -27.01 28.60 5.85
C GLU A 249 -28.41 28.57 5.24
N LYS A 250 -28.55 28.18 3.97
CA LYS A 250 -29.86 27.97 3.34
C LYS A 250 -30.69 26.94 4.12
N ILE A 251 -30.07 25.82 4.50
CA ILE A 251 -30.75 24.80 5.31
C ILE A 251 -31.11 25.37 6.70
N LYS A 252 -30.22 26.12 7.36
CA LYS A 252 -30.53 26.70 8.68
C LYS A 252 -31.70 27.69 8.66
N ALA A 253 -31.93 28.37 7.53
CA ALA A 253 -33.01 29.35 7.40
C ALA A 253 -34.42 28.71 7.43
N GLU A 254 -34.55 27.43 7.11
CA GLU A 254 -35.84 26.71 6.98
C GLU A 254 -36.50 26.32 8.33
N SER A 255 -36.09 26.91 9.46
CA SER A 255 -36.63 26.63 10.81
C SER A 255 -36.60 25.13 11.20
N LEU A 256 -35.52 24.45 10.81
CA LEU A 256 -35.36 23.01 10.95
C LEU A 256 -34.67 22.64 12.27
N PHE A 257 -35.11 21.55 12.91
CA PHE A 257 -34.42 20.99 14.09
C PHE A 257 -33.50 19.85 13.69
N PHE A 258 -32.22 19.95 14.05
CA PHE A 258 -31.20 18.93 13.78
C PHE A 258 -30.88 18.11 15.03
N THR A 259 -30.73 16.80 14.86
CA THR A 259 -30.07 15.95 15.85
C THR A 259 -28.90 15.22 15.21
N TYR A 260 -27.73 15.29 15.85
CA TYR A 260 -26.48 14.71 15.37
C TYR A 260 -26.21 13.39 16.12
N SER A 261 -26.14 12.26 15.40
CA SER A 261 -25.61 11.02 15.97
C SER A 261 -24.12 10.95 15.70
N GLY A 262 -23.33 10.89 16.77
CA GLY A 262 -21.92 11.29 16.85
C GLY A 262 -20.88 10.60 15.96
N THR A 263 -21.23 9.81 14.95
CA THR A 263 -20.23 9.06 14.18
C THR A 263 -20.37 9.03 12.66
N MET A 264 -21.53 9.28 12.02
CA MET A 264 -21.62 9.49 10.56
C MET A 264 -22.87 10.28 10.12
N SER A 265 -22.73 10.95 8.97
CA SER A 265 -23.52 12.00 8.29
C SER A 265 -24.99 11.69 7.93
N ALA A 266 -25.78 11.17 8.87
CA ALA A 266 -27.23 11.14 8.72
C ALA A 266 -27.83 12.31 9.52
N PHE A 267 -28.56 13.19 8.85
CA PHE A 267 -29.22 14.33 9.48
C PHE A 267 -30.71 14.01 9.61
N TRP A 268 -31.21 13.92 10.84
CA TRP A 268 -32.64 13.91 11.08
C TRP A 268 -33.14 15.34 11.21
N LEU A 269 -34.26 15.60 10.54
CA LEU A 269 -34.83 16.93 10.39
C LEU A 269 -36.30 16.89 10.75
N PHE A 270 -36.70 17.66 11.76
CA PHE A 270 -38.11 17.92 11.99
C PHE A 270 -38.52 19.20 11.27
N ALA A 271 -39.54 19.12 10.42
CA ALA A 271 -40.11 20.25 9.71
C ALA A 271 -41.58 20.47 10.09
N SER A 272 -41.98 21.73 10.31
CA SER A 272 -43.37 22.08 10.65
C SER A 272 -44.31 22.02 9.45
N GLN A 273 -43.77 22.02 8.23
CA GLN A 273 -44.48 21.97 6.96
C GLN A 273 -43.62 21.27 5.89
N ALA A 274 -44.25 20.81 4.81
CA ALA A 274 -43.54 20.29 3.65
C ALA A 274 -42.89 21.40 2.83
N ALA A 275 -41.70 21.17 2.29
CA ALA A 275 -40.97 22.11 1.44
C ALA A 275 -39.92 21.41 0.57
N GLU A 276 -39.35 22.16 -0.37
CA GLU A 276 -38.25 21.75 -1.24
C GLU A 276 -37.15 22.82 -1.20
N LEU A 277 -35.88 22.40 -1.18
CA LEU A 277 -34.71 23.27 -1.29
C LEU A 277 -33.70 22.69 -2.28
N SER A 278 -33.31 23.49 -3.27
CA SER A 278 -32.20 23.13 -4.17
C SER A 278 -30.87 23.55 -3.56
N LEU A 279 -29.95 22.58 -3.45
CA LEU A 279 -28.61 22.76 -2.91
C LEU A 279 -27.57 22.45 -3.98
N THR A 280 -26.45 23.17 -3.96
CA THR A 280 -25.31 22.91 -4.85
C THR A 280 -24.05 22.62 -4.05
N GLY A 281 -23.41 21.48 -4.27
CA GLY A 281 -22.23 21.07 -3.52
C GLY A 281 -21.29 20.21 -4.34
N LEU A 282 -20.31 19.60 -3.67
CA LEU A 282 -19.37 18.69 -4.29
C LEU A 282 -19.79 17.24 -4.02
N GLU A 283 -19.80 16.40 -5.04
CA GLU A 283 -19.98 14.97 -4.90
C GLU A 283 -18.87 14.40 -3.99
N PRO A 284 -19.18 13.55 -3.00
CA PRO A 284 -18.18 12.95 -2.14
C PRO A 284 -17.25 12.07 -2.97
N ILE A 285 -15.95 12.09 -2.66
CA ILE A 285 -15.01 11.15 -3.28
C ILE A 285 -15.46 9.73 -2.96
N GLN A 286 -15.68 8.93 -4.01
CA GLN A 286 -15.93 7.51 -3.85
C GLN A 286 -14.66 6.85 -3.34
N ARG A 287 -14.64 6.50 -2.05
CA ARG A 287 -13.59 5.62 -1.52
C ARG A 287 -13.87 4.24 -2.07
N GLY A 288 -13.00 3.79 -2.98
CA GLY A 288 -13.12 2.53 -3.72
C GLY A 288 -13.84 1.47 -2.91
N LEU A 289 -15.02 1.05 -3.39
CA LEU A 289 -15.73 -0.06 -2.79
C LEU A 289 -14.78 -1.26 -2.76
N PRO A 290 -14.66 -1.99 -1.64
CA PRO A 290 -13.90 -3.22 -1.65
C PRO A 290 -14.48 -4.12 -2.74
N ALA A 291 -13.62 -4.59 -3.66
CA ALA A 291 -13.93 -5.46 -4.81
C ALA A 291 -14.63 -6.79 -4.43
N LEU A 292 -14.95 -7.00 -3.15
CA LEU A 292 -15.70 -8.11 -2.58
C LEU A 292 -17.18 -7.81 -2.32
N ALA A 293 -17.71 -6.66 -2.73
CA ALA A 293 -19.15 -6.48 -2.86
C ALA A 293 -19.66 -7.42 -3.98
N LYS A 294 -19.94 -8.67 -3.60
CA LYS A 294 -20.48 -9.77 -4.43
C LYS A 294 -21.44 -9.23 -5.51
N ASN A 295 -21.42 -9.84 -6.70
CA ASN A 295 -22.20 -9.55 -7.93
C ASN A 295 -23.72 -9.28 -7.83
N ARG A 296 -24.33 -9.17 -6.64
CA ARG A 296 -25.76 -8.92 -6.42
C ARG A 296 -26.07 -8.02 -5.23
N TRP A 297 -25.06 -7.36 -4.65
CA TRP A 297 -25.19 -6.54 -3.44
C TRP A 297 -24.69 -5.13 -3.70
N GLN A 298 -25.59 -4.15 -3.65
CA GLN A 298 -25.27 -2.73 -3.79
C GLN A 298 -25.24 -2.07 -2.42
N LEU A 299 -24.19 -1.29 -2.15
CA LEU A 299 -24.15 -0.38 -1.02
C LEU A 299 -25.24 0.67 -1.24
N VAL A 300 -26.12 0.83 -0.26
CA VAL A 300 -27.12 1.91 -0.28
C VAL A 300 -26.37 3.18 0.12
N THR A 301 -25.92 3.95 -0.87
CA THR A 301 -25.44 5.30 -0.64
C THR A 301 -26.63 6.23 -0.36
N PRO A 302 -26.39 7.42 0.21
CA PRO A 302 -27.45 8.28 0.74
C PRO A 302 -28.51 8.72 -0.30
N LEU A 303 -28.19 8.63 -1.60
CA LEU A 303 -29.14 8.71 -2.71
C LEU A 303 -29.58 7.28 -3.08
N GLY A 304 -30.72 6.84 -2.57
CA GLY A 304 -31.23 5.49 -2.85
C GLY A 304 -32.38 5.02 -1.97
N LEU A 305 -32.64 5.66 -0.83
CA LEU A 305 -33.77 5.29 0.03
C LEU A 305 -35.15 5.56 -0.61
N GLU A 306 -35.23 6.54 -1.50
CA GLU A 306 -36.48 6.94 -2.17
C GLU A 306 -36.76 6.13 -3.45
N VAL A 307 -35.71 5.68 -4.15
CA VAL A 307 -35.84 4.87 -5.39
C VAL A 307 -35.92 3.38 -5.09
N LEU A 308 -35.31 2.94 -3.98
CA LEU A 308 -35.48 1.58 -3.47
C LEU A 308 -36.80 1.50 -2.71
N HIS A 309 -37.91 1.46 -3.45
CA HIS A 309 -39.03 0.62 -3.09
C HIS A 309 -38.54 -0.83 -3.04
N ALA A 310 -37.70 -1.18 -2.04
CA ALA A 310 -37.56 -2.55 -1.63
C ALA A 310 -38.99 -2.99 -1.35
N PRO A 311 -39.60 -3.90 -2.13
CA PRO A 311 -41.04 -4.13 -2.13
C PRO A 311 -41.61 -4.50 -0.74
N HIS A 312 -40.70 -4.78 0.22
CA HIS A 312 -40.97 -5.18 1.59
C HIS A 312 -40.07 -4.50 2.65
N GLY A 313 -39.35 -3.42 2.35
CA GLY A 313 -38.48 -2.72 3.33
C GLY A 313 -37.34 -3.59 3.87
N LEU A 314 -36.69 -4.37 3.00
CA LEU A 314 -35.67 -5.37 3.37
C LEU A 314 -34.27 -4.84 3.16
N PHE A 315 -33.64 -4.41 4.25
CA PHE A 315 -32.25 -3.97 4.27
C PHE A 315 -31.36 -5.05 4.87
N TYR A 316 -30.09 -5.04 4.48
CA TYR A 316 -29.09 -5.96 5.03
C TYR A 316 -27.90 -5.17 5.57
N GLU A 317 -27.46 -5.54 6.76
CA GLU A 317 -26.26 -5.00 7.39
C GLU A 317 -25.14 -6.02 7.28
N TRP A 318 -23.91 -5.57 7.03
CA TRP A 318 -22.74 -6.45 7.07
C TRP A 318 -22.25 -6.59 8.52
N GLN A 319 -22.44 -7.79 9.10
CA GLN A 319 -22.02 -8.10 10.47
C GLN A 319 -21.31 -9.45 10.51
N GLN A 320 -20.17 -9.54 11.20
CA GLN A 320 -19.46 -10.80 11.45
C GLN A 320 -19.25 -11.65 10.17
N HIS A 321 -18.83 -10.99 9.09
CA HIS A 321 -18.61 -11.60 7.77
C HIS A 321 -19.85 -12.17 7.07
N ALA A 322 -21.06 -11.74 7.45
CA ALA A 322 -22.30 -12.13 6.79
C ALA A 322 -23.27 -10.94 6.65
N PHE A 323 -24.15 -10.99 5.63
CA PHE A 323 -25.26 -10.06 5.51
C PHE A 323 -26.41 -10.51 6.42
N ARG A 324 -26.82 -9.65 7.36
CA ARG A 324 -27.97 -9.88 8.23
C ARG A 324 -29.12 -8.96 7.86
N ARG A 325 -30.29 -9.57 7.70
CA ARG A 325 -31.53 -8.84 7.41
C ARG A 325 -31.91 -7.95 8.61
N THR A 326 -32.26 -6.71 8.33
CA THR A 326 -32.83 -5.78 9.31
C THR A 326 -34.05 -5.08 8.73
N ARG A 327 -35.00 -4.74 9.61
CA ARG A 327 -36.15 -3.89 9.32
C ARG A 327 -36.06 -2.53 10.03
N GLU A 328 -35.18 -2.44 11.03
CA GLU A 328 -34.92 -1.21 11.76
C GLU A 328 -33.60 -0.64 11.26
N LEU A 329 -33.70 0.54 10.65
CA LEU A 329 -32.55 1.34 10.25
C LEU A 329 -32.06 2.07 11.50
N MET A 330 -30.86 1.72 11.91
CA MET A 330 -30.18 2.23 13.10
C MET A 330 -29.04 3.17 12.68
N PRO A 331 -28.81 4.25 13.43
CA PRO A 331 -27.71 5.17 13.14
C PRO A 331 -26.34 4.47 13.12
N GLY A 332 -25.44 4.92 12.22
CA GLY A 332 -24.03 4.51 12.20
C GLY A 332 -23.73 3.17 11.51
N LYS A 333 -24.67 2.59 10.78
CA LYS A 333 -24.53 1.29 10.10
C LYS A 333 -24.63 1.43 8.58
N ALA A 334 -23.81 0.65 7.87
CA ALA A 334 -23.88 0.54 6.41
C ALA A 334 -24.94 -0.47 6.01
N TYR A 335 -25.80 -0.08 5.07
CA TYR A 335 -26.91 -0.90 4.58
C TYR A 335 -26.70 -1.28 3.12
N TYR A 336 -27.13 -2.49 2.81
CA TYR A 336 -27.00 -3.09 1.50
C TYR A 336 -28.36 -3.60 1.07
N VAL A 337 -28.64 -3.46 -0.23
CA VAL A 337 -29.78 -4.11 -0.87
C VAL A 337 -29.27 -5.19 -1.80
N ARG A 338 -30.04 -6.28 -1.87
CA ARG A 338 -29.83 -7.31 -2.86
C ARG A 338 -30.61 -6.92 -4.10
N VAL A 339 -29.92 -6.68 -5.21
CA VAL A 339 -30.56 -6.39 -6.49
C VAL A 339 -31.12 -7.71 -7.03
N ALA A 340 -32.42 -7.76 -7.29
CA ALA A 340 -33.04 -8.88 -7.99
C ALA A 340 -32.68 -8.82 -9.48
N GLU A 341 -32.56 -9.97 -10.13
CA GLU A 341 -32.43 -10.05 -11.60
C GLU A 341 -33.72 -9.61 -12.29
#